data_AF-A0A965E3J6-F1
#
_entry.id   AF-A0A965E3J6-F1
#
_cell.length_a   1.000
_cell.length_b   1.000
_cell.length_c   1.000
_cell.angle_alpha   90.00
_cell.angle_beta   90.00
_cell.angle_gamma   90.00
#
_symmetry.space_group_name_H-M   'P 1'
#
loop_
_entity.id
_entity.type
_entity.pdbx_description
1 polymer ?
#
loop_
_entity_poly.entity_id
_entity_poly.type
_entity_poly.pdbx_seq_one_letter_code
_entity_poly.pdbx_strand_id
1 'polypeptide(L)'
;MLLSQSLLEEIRHEGLAVGRFRGLLYLLVGRRIERGAETVSAGMTWRDAATLLKKIRWDKEAVRELSLNPADLPPRDREKYWYVAISQADLGGAEAKTQGEGLADALRERGYKVE
;
A
#
# COMPACT_ATOMS: atom_id res chain seq x y z
N MET A 1 -12.38 10.03 -5.19
CA MET A 1 -11.25 9.22 -4.70
C MET A 1 -11.46 8.98 -3.22
N LEU A 2 -12.10 7.87 -2.85
CA LEU A 2 -12.30 7.48 -1.46
C LEU A 2 -11.37 6.32 -1.20
N LEU A 3 -10.12 6.66 -0.87
CA LEU A 3 -9.36 5.82 0.03
C LEU A 3 -9.28 6.55 1.36
N SER A 4 -9.90 5.99 2.39
CA SER A 4 -9.91 6.65 3.68
C SER A 4 -8.50 6.56 4.24
N GLN A 5 -7.88 7.72 4.47
CA GLN A 5 -6.63 7.84 5.21
C GLN A 5 -6.67 6.98 6.50
N SER A 6 -7.85 6.78 7.09
CA SER A 6 -8.09 5.89 8.21
C SER A 6 -7.72 4.42 7.96
N LEU A 7 -7.93 3.85 6.77
CA LEU A 7 -7.52 2.46 6.50
C LEU A 7 -5.99 2.30 6.61
N LEU A 8 -5.24 3.21 5.99
CA LEU A 8 -3.77 3.15 6.05
C LEU A 8 -3.24 3.46 7.45
N GLU A 9 -3.91 4.34 8.18
CA GLU A 9 -3.58 4.59 9.58
C GLU A 9 -3.82 3.34 10.44
N GLU A 10 -4.91 2.60 10.22
CA GLU A 10 -5.20 1.32 10.90
C GLU A 10 -4.15 0.25 10.54
N ILE A 11 -3.89 0.03 9.25
CA ILE A 11 -2.84 -0.91 8.78
C ILE A 11 -1.48 -0.58 9.39
N ARG A 12 -1.13 0.71 9.48
CA ARG A 12 0.13 1.18 10.08
C ARG A 12 0.15 0.97 11.59
N HIS A 13 -0.92 1.36 12.28
CA HIS A 13 -1.03 1.28 13.74
C HIS A 13 -0.94 -0.17 14.21
N GLU A 14 -1.57 -1.09 13.47
CA GLU A 14 -1.57 -2.52 13.78
C GLU A 14 -0.38 -3.27 13.18
N GLY A 15 0.50 -2.60 12.43
CA GLY A 15 1.68 -3.23 11.83
C GLY A 15 1.37 -4.29 10.77
N LEU A 16 0.17 -4.29 10.17
CA LEU A 16 -0.27 -5.36 9.24
C LEU A 16 0.56 -5.44 7.96
N ALA A 17 1.16 -4.32 7.58
CA ALA A 17 2.00 -4.19 6.39
C ALA A 17 3.49 -4.49 6.63
N VAL A 18 3.92 -4.76 7.88
CA VAL A 18 5.33 -5.08 8.18
C VAL A 18 5.71 -6.40 7.48
N GLY A 19 6.77 -6.37 6.68
CA GLY A 19 7.18 -7.51 5.85
C GLY A 19 6.24 -7.81 4.68
N ARG A 20 5.28 -6.93 4.41
CA ARG A 20 4.25 -7.06 3.36
C ARG A 20 4.02 -5.76 2.60
N PHE A 21 5.00 -4.86 2.56
CA PHE A 21 4.83 -3.56 1.91
C PHE A 21 4.51 -3.70 0.42
N ARG A 22 5.09 -4.67 -0.29
CA ARG A 22 4.71 -4.96 -1.68
C ARG A 22 3.24 -5.38 -1.78
N GLY A 23 2.78 -6.22 -0.85
CA GLY A 23 1.38 -6.61 -0.72
C GLY A 23 0.44 -5.42 -0.47
N LEU A 24 0.83 -4.47 0.39
CA LEU A 24 0.07 -3.24 0.59
C LEU A 24 -0.09 -2.45 -0.72
N LEU A 25 1.01 -2.25 -1.46
CA LEU A 25 0.96 -1.55 -2.74
C LEU A 25 0.07 -2.27 -3.76
N TYR A 26 0.12 -3.61 -3.79
CA TYR A 26 -0.74 -4.44 -4.62
C TYR A 26 -2.22 -4.24 -4.29
N LEU A 27 -2.60 -4.23 -3.01
CA LEU A 27 -3.99 -3.98 -2.59
C LEU A 27 -4.44 -2.55 -2.92
N LEU A 28 -3.62 -1.54 -2.63
CA LEU A 28 -3.98 -0.14 -2.87
C LEU A 28 -4.24 0.13 -4.35
N VAL A 29 -3.40 -0.41 -5.24
CA VAL A 29 -3.47 -0.13 -6.67
C VAL A 29 -4.55 -0.98 -7.34
N GLY A 30 -4.64 -2.27 -6.99
CA GLY A 30 -5.35 -3.25 -7.79
C GLY A 30 -6.64 -3.78 -7.19
N ARG A 31 -6.94 -3.51 -5.91
CA ARG A 31 -8.01 -4.21 -5.19
C ARG A 31 -9.03 -3.23 -4.60
N ARG A 32 -10.29 -3.65 -4.64
CA ARG A 32 -11.39 -2.94 -4.00
C ARG A 32 -11.49 -3.40 -2.56
N ILE A 33 -11.63 -2.45 -1.63
CA ILE A 33 -11.74 -2.71 -0.19
C ILE A 33 -13.03 -2.08 0.31
N GLU A 34 -13.85 -2.86 1.00
CA GLU A 34 -15.13 -2.43 1.55
C GLU A 34 -15.17 -2.70 3.07
N ARG A 35 -15.96 -1.91 3.79
CA ARG A 35 -16.29 -2.16 5.20
C ARG A 35 -17.81 -2.03 5.34
N GLY A 36 -18.50 -3.16 5.51
CA GLY A 36 -19.96 -3.20 5.41
C GLY A 36 -20.43 -2.75 4.01
N ALA A 37 -21.30 -1.74 3.95
CA ALA A 37 -21.80 -1.17 2.70
C ALA A 37 -20.91 -0.03 2.14
N GLU A 38 -19.86 0.38 2.87
CA GLU A 38 -19.00 1.48 2.48
C GLU A 38 -17.80 1.00 1.65
N THR A 39 -17.54 1.67 0.52
CA THR A 39 -16.30 1.48 -0.23
C THR A 39 -15.18 2.29 0.41
N VAL A 40 -14.24 1.58 1.03
CA VAL A 40 -13.06 2.17 1.69
C VAL A 40 -11.92 2.38 0.70
N SER A 41 -11.83 1.57 -0.35
CA SER A 41 -10.93 1.70 -1.50
C SER A 41 -11.59 1.13 -2.73
N ALA A 42 -11.44 1.78 -3.89
CA ALA A 42 -11.86 1.21 -5.17
C ALA A 42 -10.67 0.72 -6.03
N GLY A 43 -9.49 0.59 -5.42
CA GLY A 43 -8.22 0.59 -6.16
C GLY A 43 -7.86 2.01 -6.61
N MET A 44 -6.59 2.24 -6.94
CA MET A 44 -6.14 3.57 -7.37
C MET A 44 -4.96 3.52 -8.33
N THR A 45 -4.68 4.66 -8.97
CA THR A 45 -3.49 4.77 -9.80
C THR A 45 -2.21 4.80 -8.95
N TRP A 46 -1.06 4.47 -9.56
CA TRP A 46 0.23 4.59 -8.87
C TRP A 46 0.51 6.02 -8.38
N ARG A 47 0.01 7.03 -9.11
CA ARG A 47 0.16 8.44 -8.74
C ARG A 47 -0.64 8.78 -7.49
N ASP A 48 -1.87 8.29 -7.40
CA ASP A 48 -2.70 8.48 -6.22
C ASP A 48 -2.08 7.78 -5.01
N ALA A 49 -1.53 6.57 -5.20
CA ALA A 49 -0.88 5.81 -4.13
C ALA A 49 0.37 6.53 -3.63
N ALA A 50 1.19 7.05 -4.55
CA ALA A 50 2.36 7.87 -4.21
C ALA A 50 1.97 9.14 -3.42
N THR A 51 0.91 9.82 -3.86
CA THR A 51 0.37 11.01 -3.19
C THR A 51 -0.11 10.68 -1.78
N LEU A 52 -0.82 9.56 -1.62
CA LEU A 52 -1.35 9.11 -0.34
C LEU A 52 -0.25 8.74 0.65
N LEU A 53 0.74 7.94 0.23
CA LEU A 53 1.89 7.54 1.07
C LEU A 53 2.70 8.76 1.51
N LYS A 54 2.88 9.76 0.63
CA LYS A 54 3.48 11.05 0.99
C LYS A 54 2.64 11.77 2.04
N LYS A 55 1.33 11.91 1.81
CA LYS A 55 0.40 12.65 2.68
C LYS A 55 0.40 12.11 4.11
N ILE A 56 0.30 10.79 4.28
CA ILE A 56 0.26 10.14 5.60
C ILE A 56 1.66 9.95 6.21
N ARG A 57 2.70 10.41 5.51
CA ARG A 57 4.11 10.27 5.88
C ARG A 57 4.48 8.81 6.19
N TRP A 58 4.11 7.89 5.29
CA TRP A 58 4.52 6.48 5.41
C TRP A 58 6.04 6.36 5.57
N ASP A 59 6.50 5.35 6.31
CA ASP A 59 7.92 5.22 6.57
C ASP A 59 8.68 4.91 5.27
N LYS A 60 9.68 5.74 4.97
CA LYS A 60 10.51 5.59 3.77
C LYS A 60 11.31 4.29 3.81
N GLU A 61 11.64 3.78 5.00
CA GLU A 61 12.42 2.55 5.12
C GLU A 61 11.64 1.31 4.62
N ALA A 62 10.31 1.40 4.47
CA ALA A 62 9.49 0.33 3.92
C ALA A 62 9.89 -0.08 2.48
N VAL A 63 10.52 0.82 1.71
CA VAL A 63 11.01 0.47 0.35
C VAL A 63 12.10 -0.61 0.37
N ARG A 64 12.76 -0.85 1.51
CA ARG A 64 13.71 -1.96 1.66
C ARG A 64 13.06 -3.31 1.47
N GLU A 65 11.78 -3.45 1.82
CA GLU A 65 11.00 -4.66 1.56
C GLU A 65 10.78 -4.90 0.06
N LEU A 66 10.95 -3.86 -0.78
CA LEU A 66 10.94 -3.96 -2.24
C LEU A 66 12.33 -4.24 -2.81
N SER A 67 13.33 -4.54 -1.96
CA SER A 67 14.75 -4.61 -2.33
C SER A 67 15.31 -3.30 -2.88
N LEU A 68 14.73 -2.17 -2.48
CA LEU A 68 15.21 -0.83 -2.83
C LEU A 68 15.96 -0.20 -1.66
N ASN A 69 16.94 0.65 -1.98
CA ASN A 69 17.61 1.46 -0.98
C ASN A 69 16.98 2.86 -0.93
N PRO A 70 16.48 3.33 0.23
CA PRO A 70 15.92 4.67 0.37
C PRO A 70 16.87 5.79 -0.08
N ALA A 71 18.19 5.58 0.00
CA ALA A 71 19.20 6.56 -0.40
C ALA A 71 19.35 6.68 -1.94
N ASP A 72 18.95 5.65 -2.68
CA ASP A 72 19.04 5.61 -4.15
C ASP A 72 17.77 6.18 -4.82
N LEU A 73 16.75 6.53 -4.01
CA LEU A 73 15.51 7.14 -4.48
C LEU A 73 15.56 8.67 -4.37
N PRO A 74 14.73 9.41 -5.15
CA PRO A 74 14.63 10.86 -5.03
C PRO A 74 14.34 11.32 -3.58
N PRO A 75 14.61 12.58 -3.19
CA PRO A 75 14.26 13.04 -1.84
C PRO A 75 12.79 12.74 -1.47
N ARG A 76 12.57 12.22 -0.26
CA ARG A 76 11.27 11.74 0.24
C ARG A 76 10.09 12.68 -0.01
N ASP A 77 10.31 13.98 0.13
CA ASP A 77 9.24 14.99 -0.01
C ASP A 77 8.86 15.29 -1.46
N ARG A 78 9.59 14.74 -2.43
CA ARG A 78 9.21 14.77 -3.84
C ARG A 78 8.20 13.66 -4.10
N GLU A 79 7.15 14.00 -4.85
CA GLU A 79 6.14 13.04 -5.33
C GLU A 79 6.78 11.85 -6.06
N LYS A 80 7.94 12.08 -6.69
CA LYS A 80 8.70 11.05 -7.39
C LYS A 80 9.24 9.93 -6.50
N TYR A 81 9.45 10.12 -5.19
CA TYR A 81 10.00 9.05 -4.33
C TYR A 81 9.11 7.81 -4.36
N TRP A 82 7.85 7.99 -3.96
CA TRP A 82 6.89 6.89 -3.90
C TRP A 82 6.49 6.41 -5.29
N TYR A 83 6.37 7.31 -6.27
CA TYR A 83 6.09 6.90 -7.65
C TYR A 83 7.17 5.95 -8.18
N VAL A 84 8.46 6.30 -7.98
CA VAL A 84 9.59 5.48 -8.40
C VAL A 84 9.63 4.15 -7.63
N ALA A 85 9.39 4.17 -6.32
CA ALA A 85 9.31 2.94 -5.52
C ALA A 85 8.20 1.99 -6.00
N ILE A 86 7.00 2.52 -6.24
CA ILE A 86 5.85 1.74 -6.74
C ILE A 86 6.15 1.17 -8.14
N SER A 87 6.77 1.95 -9.02
CA SER A 87 7.11 1.50 -10.37
C SER A 87 8.12 0.34 -10.39
N GLN A 88 8.90 0.18 -9.33
CA GLN A 88 9.89 -0.89 -9.16
C GLN A 88 9.38 -2.05 -8.27
N ALA A 89 8.15 -1.96 -7.75
CA ALA A 89 7.63 -2.92 -6.78
C ALA A 89 7.21 -4.26 -7.38
N ASP A 90 7.20 -4.42 -8.71
CA ASP A 90 6.66 -5.58 -9.43
C ASP A 90 5.28 -6.05 -8.90
N LEU A 91 4.29 -5.16 -9.00
CA LEU A 91 2.94 -5.45 -8.51
C LEU A 91 2.21 -6.55 -9.31
N GLY A 92 2.76 -6.99 -10.45
CA GLY A 92 2.23 -8.11 -11.24
C GLY A 92 2.77 -9.47 -10.81
N GLY A 93 3.89 -9.48 -10.07
CA GLY A 93 4.62 -10.68 -9.68
C GLY A 93 3.89 -11.57 -8.67
N ALA A 94 4.36 -12.80 -8.55
CA ALA A 94 3.82 -13.78 -7.60
C ALA A 94 3.94 -13.29 -6.15
N GLU A 95 5.05 -12.65 -5.80
CA GLU A 95 5.30 -12.18 -4.43
C GLU A 95 4.33 -11.06 -4.03
N ALA A 96 4.00 -10.14 -4.94
CA ALA A 96 3.00 -9.11 -4.71
C ALA A 96 1.62 -9.71 -4.41
N LYS A 97 1.23 -10.74 -5.15
CA LYS A 97 -0.03 -11.47 -4.92
C LYS A 97 -0.03 -12.22 -3.60
N THR A 98 1.06 -12.92 -3.26
CA THR A 98 1.17 -13.67 -2.00
C THR A 98 1.12 -12.75 -0.79
N GLN A 99 1.92 -11.68 -0.78
CA GLN A 99 1.90 -10.70 0.31
C GLN A 99 0.55 -9.97 0.37
N GLY A 100 -0.02 -9.65 -0.80
CA GLY A 100 -1.33 -9.02 -0.94
C GLY A 100 -2.45 -9.86 -0.35
N GLU A 101 -2.48 -11.16 -0.64
CA GLU A 101 -3.49 -12.07 -0.09
C GLU A 101 -3.32 -12.24 1.41
N GLY A 102 -2.09 -12.37 1.92
CA GLY A 102 -1.85 -12.43 3.36
C GLY A 102 -2.27 -11.15 4.11
N LEU A 103 -2.14 -9.98 3.48
CA LEU A 103 -2.69 -8.73 4.03
C LEU A 103 -4.22 -8.68 3.89
N ALA A 104 -4.78 -9.19 2.78
CA ALA A 104 -6.21 -9.27 2.58
C ALA A 104 -6.87 -10.15 3.64
N ASP A 105 -6.29 -11.29 3.99
CA ASP A 105 -6.74 -12.16 5.07
C ASP A 105 -6.76 -11.43 6.41
N ALA A 106 -5.68 -10.73 6.76
CA ALA A 106 -5.62 -9.93 7.99
C ALA A 106 -6.69 -8.82 8.02
N LEU A 107 -6.99 -8.20 6.88
CA LEU A 107 -8.06 -7.22 6.76
C LEU A 107 -9.46 -7.87 6.90
N ARG A 108 -9.66 -9.08 6.33
CA ARG A 108 -10.92 -9.83 6.47
C ARG A 108 -11.23 -10.19 7.91
N GLU A 109 -10.23 -10.57 8.69
CA GLU A 109 -10.37 -10.80 10.15
C GLU A 109 -10.87 -9.55 10.90
N ARG A 110 -10.67 -8.36 10.34
CA ARG A 110 -11.09 -7.06 10.91
C ARG A 110 -12.41 -6.54 10.35
N GLY A 111 -13.10 -7.35 9.56
CA GLY A 111 -14.40 -7.03 8.97
C GLY A 111 -14.32 -6.22 7.67
N TYR A 112 -13.15 -6.17 7.03
CA TYR A 112 -13.05 -5.67 5.66
C TYR A 112 -13.35 -6.76 4.64
N LYS A 113 -13.82 -6.35 3.47
CA LYS A 113 -13.92 -7.21 2.29
C LYS A 113 -12.91 -6.74 1.25
N VAL A 114 -12.11 -7.64 0.71
CA VAL A 114 -11.08 -7.34 -0.31
C VAL A 114 -11.39 -8.15 -1.56
N GLU A 115 -11.68 -7.45 -2.65
CA GLU A 115 -12.03 -8.00 -3.97
C GLU A 115 -10.92 -7.80 -4.99
#